data_AF-A0A8H9XHY7-F1
#
_entry.id   AF-A0A8H9XHY7-F1
#
_cell.length_a   1.000
_cell.length_b   1.000
_cell.length_c   1.000
_cell.angle_alpha   90.00
_cell.angle_beta   90.00
_cell.angle_gamma   90.00
#
_symmetry.space_group_name_H-M   'P 1'
#
loop_
_entity.id
_entity.type
_entity.pdbx_description
1 polymer ?
#
loop_
_entity_poly.entity_id
_entity_poly.type
_entity_poly.pdbx_seq_one_letter_code
_entity_poly.pdbx_strand_id
1 'polypeptide(L)' 'MTEPLLAYSMSHDEKGWAWRVYDEAGEIVASGLDACQDTAKAAVDRVMRHVAWIGLSGPGRRLAAAGQA' A
#
# COMPACT_ATOMS: atom_id res chain seq x y z
N MET A 1 -4.78 -19.76 -11.43
CA MET A 1 -5.22 -18.40 -11.07
C MET A 1 -4.17 -17.86 -10.14
N THR A 2 -3.25 -17.03 -10.63
CA THR A 2 -2.21 -16.43 -9.78
C THR A 2 -2.86 -15.24 -9.09
N GLU A 3 -3.14 -15.37 -7.80
CA GLU A 3 -3.47 -14.22 -6.98
C GLU A 3 -2.28 -13.26 -7.06
N PRO A 4 -2.48 -11.97 -7.39
CA PRO A 4 -1.36 -11.03 -7.44
C PRO A 4 -0.69 -11.01 -6.07
N LEU A 5 0.61 -11.31 -6.04
CA LEU A 5 1.41 -11.35 -4.82
C LEU A 5 1.70 -9.92 -4.36
N LEU A 6 0.66 -9.26 -3.85
CA LEU A 6 0.75 -7.93 -3.28
C LEU A 6 1.21 -8.07 -1.83
N ALA A 7 2.31 -7.41 -1.49
CA ALA A 7 2.73 -7.27 -0.11
C ALA A 7 2.17 -5.98 0.46
N TYR A 8 1.86 -5.95 1.76
CA TYR A 8 1.55 -4.69 2.43
C TYR A 8 2.34 -4.58 3.73
N SER A 9 2.63 -3.35 4.12
CA SER A 9 3.21 -3.02 5.41
C SER A 9 2.33 -1.99 6.08
N MET A 10 2.09 -2.18 7.37
CA MET A 10 1.30 -1.28 8.19
C MET A 10 2.06 -0.99 9.47
N SER A 11 2.23 0.29 9.77
CA SER A 11 2.95 0.80 10.92
C SER A 11 2.05 1.78 11.66
N HIS A 12 2.00 1.64 12.98
CA HIS A 12 1.33 2.61 13.84
C HIS A 12 2.36 3.59 14.38
N ASP A 13 2.05 4.87 14.24
CA ASP A 13 2.87 5.98 14.69
C ASP A 13 2.00 6.98 15.47
N GLU A 14 2.60 8.01 16.07
CA GLU A 14 1.87 9.04 16.84
C GLU A 14 0.83 9.81 16.01
N LYS A 15 0.92 9.73 14.67
CA LYS A 15 -0.04 10.32 13.73
C LYS A 15 -1.15 9.38 13.28
N GLY A 16 -1.12 8.11 13.70
CA GLY A 16 -2.10 7.08 13.35
C GLY A 16 -1.49 5.88 12.62
N TRP A 17 -2.33 5.20 11.83
CA TRP A 17 -2.01 3.99 11.08
C TRP A 17 -1.56 4.32 9.66
N ALA A 18 -0.25 4.30 9.45
CA ALA A 18 0.33 4.40 8.13
C ALA A 18 0.34 3.02 7.46
N TRP A 19 -0.11 2.94 6.22
CA TRP A 19 -0.11 1.71 5.44
C TRP A 19 0.43 1.95 4.03
N ARG A 20 1.08 0.92 3.49
CA ARG A 20 1.66 0.91 2.15
C ARG A 20 1.43 -0.46 1.52
N VAL A 21 1.03 -0.47 0.27
CA VAL A 21 0.86 -1.68 -0.55
C VAL A 21 1.92 -1.65 -1.64
N TYR A 22 2.57 -2.79 -1.81
CA TYR A 22 3.65 -3.03 -2.74
C TYR A 22 3.20 -4.08 -3.76
N ASP A 23 3.58 -3.89 -5.01
CA ASP A 23 3.46 -4.94 -6.01
C ASP A 23 4.58 -5.99 -5.92
N GLU A 24 4.56 -6.96 -6.83
CA GLU A 24 5.58 -8.01 -6.93
C GLU A 24 6.99 -7.47 -7.24
N ALA A 25 7.08 -6.34 -7.94
CA ALA A 25 8.34 -5.65 -8.21
C ALA A 25 8.84 -4.85 -6.99
N GLY A 26 8.04 -4.76 -5.92
CA GLY A 26 8.32 -3.97 -4.73
C GLY A 26 8.00 -2.49 -4.90
N GLU A 27 7.27 -2.11 -5.96
CA GLU A 27 6.85 -0.72 -6.15
C GLU A 27 5.64 -0.38 -5.29
N ILE A 28 5.64 0.82 -4.70
CA ILE A 28 4.51 1.29 -3.90
C ILE A 28 3.37 1.67 -4.86
N VAL A 29 2.37 0.81 -4.94
CA VAL A 29 1.16 1.04 -5.73
C VAL A 29 0.13 1.88 -4.98
N ALA A 30 0.16 1.85 -3.65
CA ALA A 30 -0.72 2.65 -2.81
C ALA A 30 -0.13 2.91 -1.42
N SER A 31 -0.48 4.06 -0.85
CA SER A 31 -0.12 4.42 0.52
C SER A 31 -1.19 5.31 1.13
N GLY A 32 -1.42 5.18 2.44
CA GLY A 32 -2.36 6.02 3.17
C GLY A 32 -1.99 6.17 4.65
N LEU A 33 -2.70 7.08 5.31
CA LEU A 33 -2.62 7.34 6.74
C LEU A 33 -4.03 7.49 7.28
N ASP A 34 -4.41 6.62 8.20
CA ASP A 34 -5.73 6.61 8.81
C ASP A 34 -5.63 6.72 10.33
N ALA A 35 -6.60 7.39 10.96
CA ALA A 35 -6.60 7.56 12.41
C ALA A 35 -6.86 6.23 13.16
N CYS A 36 -7.54 5.26 12.52
CA CYS A 36 -7.95 4.01 13.14
C CYS A 36 -7.50 2.79 12.33
N GLN A 37 -7.19 1.69 13.03
CA GLN A 37 -6.72 0.44 12.41
C GLN A 37 -7.77 -0.16 11.47
N ASP A 38 -9.05 -0.11 11.84
CA ASP A 38 -10.14 -0.66 11.04
C ASP A 38 -10.27 0.08 9.71
N THR A 39 -10.13 1.40 9.73
CA THR A 39 -10.16 2.22 8.50
C THR A 39 -8.94 1.92 7.62
N ALA A 40 -7.75 1.82 8.21
CA ALA A 40 -6.53 1.44 7.48
C ALA A 40 -6.67 0.07 6.82
N LYS A 41 -7.17 -0.94 7.55
CA LYS A 41 -7.43 -2.28 7.02
C LYS A 41 -8.46 -2.29 5.90
N ALA A 42 -9.57 -1.56 6.06
CA ALA A 42 -10.59 -1.45 5.03
C ALA A 42 -10.06 -0.76 3.76
N ALA A 43 -9.19 0.25 3.92
CA ALA A 43 -8.53 0.92 2.81
C ALA A 43 -7.58 -0.02 2.06
N VAL A 44 -6.74 -0.79 2.78
CA VAL A 44 -5.86 -1.81 2.20
C VAL A 44 -6.65 -2.89 1.48
N ASP A 45 -7.72 -3.45 2.09
CA ASP A 45 -8.58 -4.46 1.45
C ASP A 45 -9.18 -3.93 0.14
N ARG A 46 -9.67 -2.69 0.16
CA ARG A 46 -10.21 -2.02 -1.02
C ARG A 46 -9.16 -1.88 -2.11
N VAL A 47 -7.93 -1.50 -1.77
CA VAL A 47 -6.80 -1.42 -2.72
C VAL A 47 -6.47 -2.80 -3.28
N MET A 48 -6.32 -3.82 -2.42
CA MET A 48 -6.02 -5.19 -2.84
C MET A 48 -7.05 -5.73 -3.84
N ARG A 49 -8.33 -5.42 -3.62
CA ARG A 49 -9.43 -5.77 -4.53
C ARG A 49 -9.39 -4.98 -5.85
N HIS A 50 -8.91 -3.75 -5.84
CA HIS A 50 -8.92 -2.85 -7.01
C HIS A 50 -7.67 -2.97 -7.90
N VAL A 51 -6.51 -3.30 -7.31
CA VAL A 51 -5.24 -3.47 -8.04
C VAL A 51 -5.34 -4.59 -9.08
N ALA A 52 -6.21 -5.59 -8.87
CA ALA A 52 -6.53 -6.62 -9.85
C ALA A 52 -7.12 -6.10 -11.18
N TRP A 53 -7.59 -4.84 -11.24
CA TRP A 53 -8.13 -4.22 -12.46
C TRP A 53 -7.17 -3.21 -13.11
N ILE A 54 -6.15 -2.74 -12.38
CA ILE A 54 -5.25 -1.67 -12.84
C ILE A 54 -3.85 -2.26 -13.11
N GLY A 55 -3.77 -3.18 -14.06
CA GLY A 55 -2.48 -3.45 -14.66
C GLY A 55 -2.05 -2.27 -15.54
N LEU A 56 -0.88 -1.70 -15.27
CA LEU A 56 -0.01 -1.14 -16.32
C LEU A 56 -0.46 0.16 -17.02
N SER A 57 -0.61 1.27 -16.28
CA SER A 57 -0.57 2.60 -16.94
C SER A 57 0.19 3.65 -16.12
N GLY A 58 1.52 3.58 -16.23
CA GLY A 58 2.36 4.77 -16.41
C GLY A 58 3.06 5.36 -15.18
N PRO A 59 4.30 5.86 -15.34
CA PRO A 59 5.34 5.81 -14.32
C PRO A 59 5.49 7.11 -13.53
N GLY A 60 6.18 7.01 -12.39
CA GLY A 60 6.93 8.14 -11.88
C GLY A 60 6.29 8.84 -10.70
N ARG A 61 6.34 8.19 -9.53
CA ARG A 61 6.47 8.97 -8.30
C ARG A 61 7.35 8.23 -7.32
N ARG A 62 8.66 8.49 -7.45
CA ARG A 62 9.66 8.25 -6.40
C ARG A 62 9.20 8.98 -5.13
N LEU A 63 8.45 8.29 -4.28
CA LEU A 63 8.33 8.67 -2.89
C LEU A 63 9.41 7.90 -2.16
N ALA A 64 10.50 8.61 -1.87
CA ALA A 64 11.52 8.17 -0.94
C ALA A 64 10.83 7.76 0.36
N ALA A 65 10.71 6.45 0.60
CA ALA A 65 10.53 5.94 1.94
C ALA A 65 11.87 6.13 2.64
N ALA A 66 11.95 7.23 3.40
CA ALA A 66 13.02 7.48 4.35
C ALA A 66 13.25 6.22 5.17
N GLY A 67 14.51 5.79 5.22
CA GLY A 67 14.93 4.65 6.03
C GLY A 67 14.64 4.88 7.50
N GLN A 68 14.53 3.79 8.22
CA GLN A 68 14.86 3.78 9.64
C GLN A 68 15.78 2.58 9.86
N ALA A 69 17.00 2.95 10.24
CA ALA A 69 18.09 2.11 10.71
C ALA A 69 17.82 1.59 12.12
#